data_AF-A0A1G7YJW1-F1
#
_entry.id   AF-A0A1G7YJW1-F1
#
_cell.length_a   1.000
_cell.length_b   1.000
_cell.length_c   1.000
_cell.angle_alpha   90.00
_cell.angle_beta   90.00
_cell.angle_gamma   90.00
#
_symmetry.space_group_name_H-M   'P 1'
#
loop_
_entity.id
_entity.type
_entity.pdbx_description
1 polymer ?
#
loop_
_entity_poly.entity_id
_entity_poly.type
_entity_poly.pdbx_seq_one_letter_code
_entity_poly.pdbx_strand_id
1 'polypeptide(L)'
;MKKNKIRTLTLALAAAMLAGIGQSALAHTRLETATLNEGIRILNNVTIGHGCGEKAIIGTSVVFPDGTDSSITVGGQPHGGPLTDFVSNWGPNVQPLQTRAVFDFVDEKQGPTGNVVGFWSGGGPGMPAHMNAFVPFRVSATNIEPTSCAKSVKFFVSIADICEISGIDALRNGGGEAGAVANLWTHNNLGTPYDRVSTTDDGPASLTITRDLTKNPLPGSCGSGVDVEVRPSAAQIMRDMPIKFNGQQVWPE
;
A
#
# COMPACT_ATOMS: atom_id res chain seq x y z
N MET A 1 36.17 30.83 -27.34
CA MET A 1 34.87 30.17 -27.66
C MET A 1 34.79 28.66 -27.34
N LYS A 2 35.88 27.86 -27.37
CA LYS A 2 35.83 26.41 -27.08
C LYS A 2 35.58 26.04 -25.59
N LYS A 3 36.16 26.76 -24.63
CA LYS A 3 36.02 26.46 -23.18
C LYS A 3 34.59 26.60 -22.65
N ASN A 4 33.85 27.63 -23.07
CA ASN A 4 32.49 27.86 -22.57
C ASN A 4 31.50 26.79 -23.06
N LYS A 5 31.63 26.32 -24.32
CA LYS A 5 30.80 25.23 -24.85
C LYS A 5 31.01 23.90 -24.14
N ILE A 6 32.25 23.58 -23.77
CA ILE A 6 32.56 22.37 -23.00
C ILE A 6 31.92 22.46 -21.61
N ARG A 7 32.04 23.61 -20.93
CA ARG A 7 31.47 23.83 -19.59
C ARG A 7 29.94 23.73 -19.56
N THR A 8 29.25 24.25 -20.57
CA THR A 8 27.79 24.12 -20.70
C THR A 8 27.36 22.69 -20.95
N LEU A 9 28.12 21.92 -21.75
CA LEU A 9 27.83 20.50 -22.01
C LEU A 9 28.02 19.65 -20.74
N THR A 10 29.05 19.94 -19.93
CA THR A 10 29.29 19.22 -18.67
C THR A 10 28.20 19.49 -17.63
N LEU A 11 27.71 20.74 -17.54
CA LEU A 11 26.57 21.08 -16.65
C LEU A 11 25.27 20.39 -17.09
N ALA A 12 25.00 20.32 -18.39
CA ALA A 12 23.81 19.66 -18.92
C ALA A 12 23.82 18.15 -18.65
N LEU A 13 24.97 17.48 -18.80
CA LEU A 13 25.11 16.06 -18.44
C LEU A 13 24.94 15.82 -16.94
N ALA A 14 25.50 16.68 -16.09
CA ALA A 14 25.35 16.55 -14.64
C ALA A 14 23.89 16.74 -14.20
N ALA A 15 23.18 17.70 -14.78
CA ALA A 15 21.75 17.92 -14.52
C ALA A 15 20.88 16.74 -14.99
N ALA A 16 21.18 16.14 -16.15
CA ALA A 16 20.48 14.95 -16.63
C ALA A 16 20.73 13.71 -15.74
N MET A 17 21.96 13.54 -15.23
CA MET A 17 22.26 12.47 -14.27
C MET A 17 21.56 12.68 -12.92
N LEU A 18 21.48 13.92 -12.43
CA LEU A 18 20.76 14.25 -11.20
C LEU A 18 19.25 14.07 -11.32
N ALA A 19 18.66 14.27 -12.50
CA ALA A 19 17.23 14.01 -12.75
C ALA A 19 16.89 12.51 -12.83
N GLY A 20 17.83 11.64 -13.19
CA GLY A 20 17.62 10.20 -13.31
C GLY A 20 17.49 9.45 -11.97
N ILE A 21 17.97 10.03 -10.87
CA ILE A 21 17.97 9.37 -9.54
C ILE A 21 16.57 9.42 -8.89
N GLY A 22 15.67 10.29 -9.37
CA GLY A 22 14.31 10.43 -8.84
C GLY A 22 13.26 9.52 -9.48
N GLN A 23 13.59 8.75 -10.53
CA GLN A 23 12.60 7.98 -11.29
C GLN A 23 12.19 6.65 -10.65
N SER A 24 13.00 6.09 -9.75
CA SER A 24 12.72 4.77 -9.16
C SER A 24 11.52 4.77 -8.19
N ALA A 25 11.22 5.91 -7.55
CA ALA A 25 10.11 6.02 -6.59
C ALA A 25 8.74 6.33 -7.24
N LEU A 26 8.72 6.68 -8.53
CA LEU A 26 7.50 6.99 -9.30
C LEU A 26 6.83 5.74 -9.92
N ALA A 27 7.48 4.59 -9.81
CA ALA A 27 7.04 3.33 -10.39
C ALA A 27 6.09 2.55 -9.47
N HIS A 28 6.29 2.62 -8.15
CA HIS A 28 5.55 1.77 -7.21
C HIS A 28 4.04 2.01 -7.26
N THR A 29 3.26 0.95 -7.10
CA THR A 29 1.82 1.09 -6.87
C THR A 29 1.57 1.78 -5.53
N ARG A 30 0.73 2.81 -5.55
CA ARG A 30 0.46 3.71 -4.43
C ARG A 30 -1.01 4.03 -4.32
N LEU A 31 -1.40 4.63 -3.19
CA LEU A 31 -2.71 5.26 -3.08
C LEU A 31 -2.66 6.65 -3.72
N GLU A 32 -3.67 7.01 -4.51
CA GLU A 32 -3.77 8.35 -5.12
C GLU A 32 -3.78 9.44 -4.04
N THR A 33 -4.60 9.25 -3.01
CA THR A 33 -4.60 10.08 -1.80
C THR A 33 -3.96 9.31 -0.65
N ALA A 34 -2.69 9.60 -0.36
CA ALA A 34 -1.96 8.95 0.72
C ALA A 34 -2.23 9.54 2.10
N THR A 35 -2.79 10.75 2.19
CA THR A 35 -3.03 11.45 3.46
C THR A 35 -4.43 12.07 3.48
N LEU A 36 -5.16 11.89 4.58
CA LEU A 36 -6.45 12.55 4.84
C LEU A 36 -6.59 12.93 6.32
N ASN A 37 -7.41 13.94 6.60
CA ASN A 37 -7.75 14.27 7.98
C ASN A 37 -8.72 13.24 8.56
N GLU A 38 -8.62 12.98 9.86
CA GLU A 38 -9.57 12.16 10.60
C GLU A 38 -11.02 12.61 10.40
N GLY A 39 -11.96 11.68 10.56
CA GLY A 39 -13.39 11.95 10.43
C GLY A 39 -13.87 12.17 8.98
N ILE A 40 -12.98 12.09 7.99
CA ILE A 40 -13.32 12.28 6.57
C ILE A 40 -13.44 10.93 5.87
N ARG A 41 -14.54 10.76 5.14
CA ARG A 41 -14.72 9.68 4.17
C ARG A 41 -14.30 10.18 2.79
N ILE A 42 -13.51 9.39 2.07
CA ILE A 42 -13.09 9.71 0.69
C ILE A 42 -13.32 8.53 -0.25
N LEU A 43 -13.43 8.85 -1.55
CA LEU A 43 -13.10 7.90 -2.61
C LEU A 43 -11.62 8.05 -2.92
N ASN A 44 -10.95 6.93 -3.14
CA ASN A 44 -9.52 6.87 -3.39
C ASN A 44 -9.24 5.75 -4.42
N ASN A 45 -8.03 5.70 -4.93
CA ASN A 45 -7.62 4.70 -5.90
C ASN A 45 -6.31 4.04 -5.49
N VAL A 46 -6.21 2.74 -5.72
CA VAL A 46 -4.92 2.09 -5.89
C VAL A 46 -4.46 2.43 -7.31
N THR A 47 -3.34 3.13 -7.41
CA THR A 47 -2.74 3.60 -8.65
C THR A 47 -1.64 2.64 -9.04
N ILE A 48 -1.91 1.78 -10.02
CA ILE A 48 -0.93 0.86 -10.58
C ILE A 48 -0.07 1.64 -11.57
N GLY A 49 1.22 1.78 -11.27
CA GLY A 49 2.13 2.69 -11.97
C GLY A 49 2.85 2.07 -13.18
N HIS A 50 2.89 0.75 -13.30
CA HIS A 50 3.48 0.03 -14.44
C HIS A 50 3.10 -1.46 -14.46
N GLY A 51 3.35 -2.14 -15.59
CA GLY A 51 3.25 -3.60 -15.72
C GLY A 51 4.41 -4.38 -15.08
N CYS A 52 4.39 -5.72 -15.16
CA CYS A 52 5.58 -6.52 -14.82
C CYS A 52 6.55 -6.57 -16.00
N GLY A 53 7.42 -5.57 -16.12
CA GLY A 53 8.26 -5.44 -17.31
C GLY A 53 7.39 -5.26 -18.55
N GLU A 54 7.41 -6.21 -19.48
CA GLU A 54 6.59 -6.18 -20.70
C GLU A 54 5.21 -6.84 -20.55
N LYS A 55 4.93 -7.47 -19.40
CA LYS A 55 3.67 -8.17 -19.14
C LYS A 55 2.59 -7.23 -18.61
N ALA A 56 1.35 -7.48 -19.03
CA ALA A 56 0.18 -6.84 -18.46
C ALA A 56 0.00 -7.22 -16.98
N ILE A 57 -0.62 -6.35 -16.20
CA ILE A 57 -1.17 -6.71 -14.89
C ILE A 57 -2.55 -7.31 -15.11
N ILE A 58 -2.78 -8.54 -14.67
CA ILE A 58 -4.05 -9.28 -14.80
C ILE A 58 -4.91 -9.25 -13.54
N GLY A 59 -4.36 -8.72 -12.43
CA GLY A 59 -5.11 -8.45 -11.22
C GLY A 59 -4.27 -7.74 -10.16
N THR A 60 -4.91 -7.34 -9.07
CA THR A 60 -4.26 -6.75 -7.89
C THR A 60 -4.91 -7.29 -6.62
N SER A 61 -4.10 -7.50 -5.60
CA SER A 61 -4.52 -7.94 -4.26
C SER A 61 -4.04 -6.91 -3.24
N VAL A 62 -4.96 -6.40 -2.42
CA VAL A 62 -4.72 -5.26 -1.53
C VAL A 62 -5.11 -5.63 -0.12
N VAL A 63 -4.21 -5.44 0.85
CA VAL A 63 -4.42 -5.75 2.26
C VAL A 63 -4.05 -4.55 3.13
N PHE A 64 -5.02 -4.07 3.91
CA PHE A 64 -4.83 -3.04 4.92
C PHE A 64 -4.59 -3.71 6.28
N PRO A 65 -3.69 -3.19 7.14
CA PRO A 65 -3.49 -3.73 8.49
C PRO A 65 -4.83 -3.76 9.25
N ASP A 66 -5.20 -4.88 9.88
CA ASP A 66 -6.52 -5.01 10.52
C ASP A 66 -6.55 -4.57 12.00
N GLY A 67 -5.38 -4.35 12.60
CA GLY A 67 -5.24 -3.99 14.01
C GLY A 67 -5.39 -5.14 15.01
N THR A 68 -5.64 -6.37 14.55
CA THR A 68 -5.83 -7.57 15.40
C THR A 68 -4.50 -8.08 15.94
N ASP A 69 -3.54 -8.26 15.06
CA ASP A 69 -2.18 -8.72 15.34
C ASP A 69 -1.11 -7.84 14.66
N SER A 70 -1.52 -6.65 14.23
CA SER A 70 -0.65 -5.66 13.61
C SER A 70 0.50 -5.23 14.52
N SER A 71 1.67 -4.99 13.93
CA SER A 71 2.77 -4.34 14.64
C SER A 71 2.53 -2.84 14.68
N ILE A 72 2.55 -2.28 15.89
CA ILE A 72 2.32 -0.85 16.11
C ILE A 72 3.58 -0.23 16.69
N THR A 73 3.97 0.93 16.14
CA THR A 73 5.01 1.77 16.75
C THR A 73 4.47 3.17 17.01
N VAL A 74 4.97 3.81 18.07
CA VAL A 74 4.57 5.13 18.54
C VAL A 74 5.84 5.95 18.71
N GLY A 75 6.03 6.98 17.88
CA GLY A 75 7.29 7.73 17.85
C GLY A 75 8.50 6.84 17.56
N GLY A 76 8.30 5.76 16.78
CA GLY A 76 9.34 4.77 16.45
C GLY A 76 9.61 3.72 17.53
N GLN A 77 8.92 3.74 18.68
CA GLN A 77 9.03 2.70 19.71
C GLN A 77 7.90 1.68 19.59
N PRO A 78 8.15 0.37 19.78
CA PRO A 78 7.09 -0.63 19.76
C PRO A 78 6.00 -0.37 20.80
N HIS A 79 4.74 -0.60 20.42
CA HIS A 79 3.57 -0.52 21.29
C HIS A 79 2.87 -1.88 21.35
N GLY A 80 2.61 -2.37 22.57
CA GLY A 80 2.00 -3.68 22.80
C GLY A 80 0.48 -3.66 23.01
N GLY A 81 -0.14 -2.48 23.03
CA GLY A 81 -1.59 -2.33 23.17
C GLY A 81 -2.35 -2.43 21.84
N PRO A 82 -3.69 -2.45 21.88
CA PRO A 82 -4.50 -2.58 20.68
C PRO A 82 -4.48 -1.31 19.81
N LEU A 83 -4.82 -1.46 18.53
CA LEU A 83 -4.99 -0.32 17.62
C LEU A 83 -6.03 0.70 18.12
N THR A 84 -7.01 0.24 18.90
CA THR A 84 -8.04 1.08 19.52
C THR A 84 -7.51 2.05 20.57
N ASP A 85 -6.22 1.99 20.92
CA ASP A 85 -5.57 3.04 21.72
C ASP A 85 -5.35 4.33 20.91
N PHE A 86 -5.38 4.26 19.58
CA PHE A 86 -5.05 5.38 18.68
C PHE A 86 -6.15 5.75 17.71
N VAL A 87 -6.97 4.80 17.27
CA VAL A 87 -8.08 5.08 16.36
C VAL A 87 -9.35 4.31 16.71
N SER A 88 -10.48 4.91 16.36
CA SER A 88 -11.77 4.25 16.26
C SER A 88 -12.22 4.19 14.81
N ASN A 89 -13.07 3.20 14.51
CA ASN A 89 -13.59 2.93 13.18
C ASN A 89 -12.45 2.72 12.17
N TRP A 90 -11.62 1.68 12.32
CA TRP A 90 -10.61 1.30 11.30
C TRP A 90 -10.95 0.01 10.51
N GLY A 91 -11.56 -1.01 11.14
CA GLY A 91 -11.75 -2.34 10.54
C GLY A 91 -12.70 -2.52 9.34
N PRO A 92 -13.90 -1.90 9.26
CA PRO A 92 -14.86 -2.10 8.16
C PRO A 92 -14.89 -0.94 7.14
N ASN A 93 -13.78 -0.20 7.00
CA ASN A 93 -13.80 1.11 6.33
C ASN A 93 -13.31 1.13 4.90
N VAL A 94 -12.63 0.07 4.46
CA VAL A 94 -12.15 -0.04 3.08
C VAL A 94 -13.20 -0.80 2.29
N GLN A 95 -13.77 -0.17 1.27
CA GLN A 95 -14.82 -0.76 0.45
C GLN A 95 -14.41 -0.65 -1.02
N PRO A 96 -14.18 -1.76 -1.74
CA PRO A 96 -13.96 -1.67 -3.18
C PRO A 96 -15.19 -1.09 -3.87
N LEU A 97 -14.99 -0.28 -4.91
CA LEU A 97 -16.09 0.17 -5.76
C LEU A 97 -16.26 -0.80 -6.92
N GLN A 98 -17.50 -1.23 -7.17
CA GLN A 98 -17.81 -2.05 -8.33
C GLN A 98 -17.59 -1.25 -9.62
N THR A 99 -16.48 -1.52 -10.29
CA THR A 99 -16.16 -1.02 -11.63
C THR A 99 -15.54 -2.15 -12.44
N ARG A 100 -15.66 -2.08 -13.76
CA ARG A 100 -15.01 -3.00 -14.71
C ARG A 100 -14.11 -2.27 -15.70
N ALA A 101 -13.61 -1.10 -15.31
CA ALA A 101 -12.81 -0.25 -16.19
C ALA A 101 -11.44 -0.88 -16.56
N VAL A 102 -10.88 -1.70 -15.66
CA VAL A 102 -9.55 -2.32 -15.84
C VAL A 102 -9.64 -3.85 -15.76
N PHE A 103 -10.42 -4.36 -14.81
CA PHE A 103 -10.56 -5.79 -14.52
C PHE A 103 -12.05 -6.18 -14.47
N ASP A 104 -12.37 -7.41 -14.85
CA ASP A 104 -13.77 -7.87 -14.93
C ASP A 104 -14.41 -8.15 -13.56
N PHE A 105 -13.58 -8.52 -12.58
CA PHE A 105 -14.02 -8.92 -11.26
C PHE A 105 -13.39 -8.05 -10.18
N VAL A 106 -14.13 -7.86 -9.11
CA VAL A 106 -13.69 -7.22 -7.87
C VAL A 106 -14.47 -7.82 -6.73
N ASP A 107 -13.80 -8.07 -5.61
CA ASP A 107 -14.45 -8.56 -4.40
C ASP A 107 -13.68 -8.13 -3.14
N GLU A 108 -14.39 -8.15 -2.02
CA GLU A 108 -13.84 -7.85 -0.71
C GLU A 108 -12.96 -9.00 -0.18
N LYS A 109 -12.01 -8.64 0.67
CA LYS A 109 -11.34 -9.59 1.56
C LYS A 109 -11.92 -9.39 2.95
N GLN A 110 -12.55 -10.43 3.48
CA GLN A 110 -13.14 -10.39 4.82
C GLN A 110 -12.16 -10.98 5.83
N GLY A 111 -11.91 -10.23 6.90
CA GLY A 111 -11.17 -10.68 8.06
C GLY A 111 -11.99 -11.65 8.92
N PRO A 112 -11.38 -12.24 9.96
CA PRO A 112 -12.02 -13.26 10.80
C PRO A 112 -13.30 -12.79 11.51
N THR A 113 -13.45 -11.48 11.72
CA THR A 113 -14.61 -10.87 12.39
C THR A 113 -15.65 -10.33 11.41
N GLY A 114 -15.50 -10.61 10.10
CA GLY A 114 -16.38 -10.15 9.04
C GLY A 114 -16.13 -8.72 8.57
N ASN A 115 -15.09 -8.07 9.10
CA ASN A 115 -14.66 -6.74 8.66
C ASN A 115 -13.92 -6.81 7.32
N VAL A 116 -14.00 -5.75 6.50
CA VAL A 116 -13.28 -5.70 5.22
C VAL A 116 -11.83 -5.29 5.46
N VAL A 117 -10.90 -6.23 5.31
CA VAL A 117 -9.45 -6.04 5.52
C VAL A 117 -8.70 -5.68 4.23
N GLY A 118 -9.41 -5.59 3.12
CA GLY A 118 -8.84 -5.34 1.81
C GLY A 118 -9.78 -5.75 0.70
N PHE A 119 -9.23 -5.87 -0.50
CA PHE A 119 -9.98 -6.31 -1.67
C PHE A 119 -9.03 -6.88 -2.72
N TRP A 120 -9.60 -7.50 -3.74
CA TRP A 120 -8.88 -7.86 -4.95
C TRP A 120 -9.69 -7.45 -6.17
N SER A 121 -9.01 -7.23 -7.28
CA SER A 121 -9.64 -7.05 -8.59
C SER A 121 -8.81 -7.77 -9.64
N GLY A 122 -9.44 -8.42 -10.61
CA GLY A 122 -8.71 -9.21 -11.60
C GLY A 122 -9.58 -9.78 -12.72
N GLY A 123 -8.93 -10.45 -13.67
CA GLY A 123 -9.57 -10.98 -14.88
C GLY A 123 -9.70 -9.96 -16.00
N GLY A 124 -10.24 -10.40 -17.14
CA GLY A 124 -10.27 -9.61 -18.36
C GLY A 124 -8.89 -9.46 -19.02
N PRO A 125 -8.71 -8.51 -19.94
CA PRO A 125 -7.43 -8.26 -20.61
C PRO A 125 -6.37 -7.63 -19.69
N GLY A 126 -6.77 -7.12 -18.52
CA GLY A 126 -5.90 -6.47 -17.56
C GLY A 126 -5.39 -5.10 -18.02
N MET A 127 -4.41 -4.56 -17.29
CA MET A 127 -3.73 -3.31 -17.62
C MET A 127 -2.51 -3.61 -18.51
N PRO A 128 -2.45 -3.10 -19.76
CA PRO A 128 -1.27 -3.25 -20.61
C PRO A 128 0.00 -2.68 -19.96
N ALA A 129 1.16 -3.27 -20.24
CA ALA A 129 2.42 -2.95 -19.57
C ALA A 129 2.87 -1.48 -19.66
N HIS A 130 2.42 -0.76 -20.69
CA HIS A 130 2.77 0.64 -20.98
C HIS A 130 1.72 1.65 -20.47
N MET A 131 0.73 1.19 -19.70
CA MET A 131 -0.34 2.01 -19.16
C MET A 131 -0.30 2.02 -17.62
N ASN A 132 -1.07 2.95 -17.06
CA ASN A 132 -1.39 3.01 -15.64
C ASN A 132 -2.87 2.68 -15.44
N ALA A 133 -3.22 2.23 -14.25
CA ALA A 133 -4.59 1.89 -13.88
C ALA A 133 -4.97 2.45 -12.52
N PHE A 134 -6.25 2.75 -12.37
CA PHE A 134 -6.87 3.09 -11.09
C PHE A 134 -7.85 1.99 -10.70
N VAL A 135 -7.67 1.45 -9.50
CA VAL A 135 -8.60 0.51 -8.87
C VAL A 135 -9.28 1.24 -7.70
N PRO A 136 -10.55 1.68 -7.88
CA PRO A 136 -11.20 2.56 -6.94
C PRO A 136 -11.72 1.84 -5.70
N PHE A 137 -11.63 2.52 -4.57
CA PHE A 137 -12.20 2.11 -3.30
C PHE A 137 -12.65 3.33 -2.50
N ARG A 138 -13.47 3.09 -1.48
CA ARG A 138 -13.82 4.09 -0.47
C ARG A 138 -13.06 3.79 0.81
N VAL A 139 -12.59 4.84 1.46
CA VAL A 139 -12.20 4.81 2.88
C VAL A 139 -13.24 5.58 3.68
N SER A 140 -13.89 4.92 4.64
CA SER A 140 -14.81 5.56 5.59
C SER A 140 -14.05 6.37 6.65
N ALA A 141 -14.80 7.14 7.45
CA ALA A 141 -14.24 8.08 8.42
C ALA A 141 -13.62 7.38 9.65
N THR A 142 -12.29 7.30 9.69
CA THR A 142 -11.50 6.90 10.87
C THR A 142 -11.29 8.10 11.78
N ASN A 143 -11.49 7.95 13.09
CA ASN A 143 -11.20 9.01 14.07
C ASN A 143 -9.95 8.67 14.87
N ILE A 144 -9.15 9.66 15.25
CA ILE A 144 -8.04 9.49 16.19
C ILE A 144 -8.59 9.59 17.61
N GLU A 145 -8.18 8.67 18.48
CA GLU A 145 -8.67 8.60 19.85
C GLU A 145 -8.34 9.91 20.61
N PRO A 146 -9.36 10.61 21.16
CA PRO A 146 -9.17 11.93 21.77
C PRO A 146 -8.17 11.93 22.92
N THR A 147 -8.09 10.84 23.68
CA THR A 147 -7.17 10.68 24.81
C THR A 147 -5.75 10.30 24.39
N SER A 148 -5.54 9.88 23.15
CA SER A 148 -4.23 9.50 22.64
C SER A 148 -3.36 10.72 22.33
N CYS A 149 -2.04 10.55 22.37
CA CYS A 149 -1.09 11.55 21.88
C CYS A 149 -0.83 11.47 20.38
N ALA A 150 -1.54 10.61 19.64
CA ALA A 150 -1.33 10.45 18.20
C ALA A 150 -1.68 11.75 17.48
N LYS A 151 -0.74 12.32 16.71
CA LYS A 151 -1.00 13.42 15.76
C LYS A 151 -1.26 12.90 14.35
N SER A 152 -0.76 11.70 14.06
CA SER A 152 -1.03 10.98 12.83
C SER A 152 -1.01 9.47 13.08
N VAL A 153 -1.76 8.73 12.27
CA VAL A 153 -1.73 7.26 12.24
C VAL A 153 -1.54 6.82 10.81
N LYS A 154 -0.41 6.19 10.53
CA LYS A 154 0.00 5.73 9.20
C LYS A 154 -0.18 4.22 9.11
N PHE A 155 -1.03 3.80 8.18
CA PHE A 155 -1.26 2.41 7.86
C PHE A 155 -0.45 2.01 6.64
N PHE A 156 0.37 0.98 6.76
CA PHE A 156 1.13 0.42 5.65
C PHE A 156 0.29 -0.63 4.92
N VAL A 157 -0.12 -0.31 3.70
CA VAL A 157 -0.99 -1.13 2.86
C VAL A 157 -0.12 -2.01 1.97
N SER A 158 -0.32 -3.31 2.08
CA SER A 158 0.40 -4.30 1.27
C SER A 158 -0.36 -4.55 -0.02
N ILE A 159 0.32 -4.46 -1.16
CA ILE A 159 -0.29 -4.61 -2.49
C ILE A 159 0.54 -5.59 -3.31
N ALA A 160 -0.12 -6.50 -4.03
CA ALA A 160 0.50 -7.35 -5.03
C ALA A 160 -0.20 -7.15 -6.37
N ASP A 161 0.53 -6.70 -7.38
CA ASP A 161 0.03 -6.60 -8.76
C ASP A 161 0.44 -7.86 -9.51
N ILE A 162 -0.54 -8.61 -9.98
CA ILE A 162 -0.38 -9.97 -10.48
C ILE A 162 -0.25 -9.92 -11.99
N CYS A 163 0.74 -10.62 -12.52
CA CYS A 163 1.09 -10.61 -13.93
C CYS A 163 0.83 -11.98 -14.56
N GLU A 164 1.00 -13.03 -13.77
CA GLU A 164 0.71 -14.41 -14.13
C GLU A 164 0.07 -15.11 -12.94
N ILE A 165 -0.90 -15.98 -13.22
CA ILE A 165 -1.37 -16.92 -12.21
C ILE A 165 -0.24 -17.91 -11.93
N SER A 166 0.18 -17.98 -10.67
CA SER A 166 1.39 -18.69 -10.28
C SER A 166 1.24 -19.30 -8.89
N GLY A 167 1.91 -20.42 -8.64
CA GLY A 167 2.00 -20.97 -7.29
C GLY A 167 2.91 -20.16 -6.37
N ILE A 168 2.80 -20.40 -5.05
CA ILE A 168 3.53 -19.66 -4.01
C ILE A 168 5.06 -19.72 -4.19
N ASP A 169 5.58 -20.81 -4.76
CA ASP A 169 7.02 -21.01 -4.97
C ASP A 169 7.61 -20.04 -6.00
N ALA A 170 6.80 -19.59 -6.97
CA ALA A 170 7.24 -18.61 -7.97
C ALA A 170 7.49 -17.22 -7.36
N LEU A 171 6.81 -16.90 -6.25
CA LEU A 171 7.00 -15.63 -5.52
C LEU A 171 8.30 -15.64 -4.69
N ARG A 172 8.67 -16.79 -4.12
CA ARG A 172 9.82 -16.92 -3.19
C ARG A 172 11.19 -16.74 -3.83
N ASN A 173 11.30 -16.91 -5.15
CA ASN A 173 12.58 -16.88 -5.88
C ASN A 173 13.04 -15.46 -6.26
N GLY A 174 12.58 -14.42 -5.57
CA GLY A 174 12.87 -13.02 -5.92
C GLY A 174 12.12 -12.54 -7.17
N GLY A 175 11.15 -13.32 -7.66
CA GLY A 175 10.28 -12.99 -8.77
C GLY A 175 9.16 -12.01 -8.40
N GLY A 176 9.41 -11.12 -7.45
CA GLY A 176 8.44 -10.15 -6.95
C GLY A 176 8.63 -8.75 -7.52
N GLU A 177 9.69 -8.47 -8.29
CA GLU A 177 9.91 -7.16 -8.92
C GLU A 177 10.64 -7.32 -10.27
N ALA A 178 10.29 -6.45 -11.24
CA ALA A 178 10.93 -6.32 -12.56
C ALA A 178 10.93 -7.59 -13.45
N GLY A 179 9.73 -8.04 -13.85
CA GLY A 179 9.55 -8.99 -14.97
C GLY A 179 9.11 -10.40 -14.60
N ALA A 180 8.69 -10.61 -13.36
CA ALA A 180 8.31 -11.92 -12.83
C ALA A 180 6.77 -12.07 -12.69
N VAL A 181 6.30 -13.00 -11.85
CA VAL A 181 4.87 -13.41 -11.80
C VAL A 181 3.97 -12.39 -11.10
N ALA A 182 4.56 -11.50 -10.29
CA ALA A 182 3.87 -10.38 -9.65
C ALA A 182 4.85 -9.24 -9.31
N ASN A 183 4.35 -8.01 -9.16
CA ASN A 183 5.03 -6.92 -8.49
C ASN A 183 4.56 -6.85 -7.02
N LEU A 184 5.48 -6.93 -6.06
CA LEU A 184 5.18 -6.97 -4.62
C LEU A 184 5.51 -5.63 -3.95
N TRP A 185 4.47 -4.91 -3.57
CA TRP A 185 4.52 -3.66 -2.80
C TRP A 185 4.16 -3.94 -1.36
N THR A 186 4.99 -4.75 -0.72
CA THR A 186 4.85 -5.26 0.64
C THR A 186 6.09 -4.91 1.46
N HIS A 187 6.03 -5.14 2.78
CA HIS A 187 7.20 -4.95 3.63
C HIS A 187 8.27 -6.00 3.32
N ASN A 188 9.51 -5.64 3.64
CA ASN A 188 10.62 -6.58 3.64
C ASN A 188 10.59 -7.38 4.96
N ASN A 189 11.01 -8.65 4.92
CA ASN A 189 11.30 -9.46 6.10
C ASN A 189 10.14 -9.62 7.12
N LEU A 190 8.88 -9.65 6.68
CA LEU A 190 7.78 -10.12 7.53
C LEU A 190 7.85 -11.64 7.77
N GLY A 191 8.63 -12.38 6.98
CA GLY A 191 8.72 -13.83 7.02
C GLY A 191 7.68 -14.52 6.14
N THR A 192 7.15 -13.83 5.12
CA THR A 192 6.14 -14.36 4.21
C THR A 192 6.69 -14.60 2.81
N PRO A 193 6.08 -15.47 1.99
CA PRO A 193 6.39 -15.57 0.57
C PRO A 193 6.07 -14.31 -0.23
N TYR A 194 5.34 -13.36 0.37
CA TYR A 194 4.99 -12.08 -0.23
C TYR A 194 5.97 -10.98 0.18
N ASP A 195 7.03 -11.29 0.91
CA ASP A 195 8.02 -10.29 1.32
C ASP A 195 8.72 -9.71 0.08
N ARG A 196 8.79 -8.38 0.04
CA ARG A 196 9.52 -7.69 -1.01
C ARG A 196 11.02 -7.88 -0.81
N VAL A 197 11.74 -8.15 -1.90
CA VAL A 197 13.20 -8.30 -1.89
C VAL A 197 13.83 -6.96 -2.29
N SER A 198 14.18 -6.15 -1.29
CA SER A 198 14.83 -4.85 -1.51
C SER A 198 15.78 -4.50 -0.37
N THR A 199 16.72 -3.60 -0.63
CA THR A 199 17.61 -3.01 0.39
C THR A 199 16.91 -1.97 1.26
N THR A 200 15.78 -1.42 0.78
CA THR A 200 14.93 -0.46 1.49
C THR A 200 13.53 -1.02 1.71
N ASP A 201 12.96 -0.76 2.90
CA ASP A 201 11.59 -1.15 3.26
C ASP A 201 10.59 -0.07 2.85
N ASP A 202 10.61 0.28 1.56
CA ASP A 202 9.76 1.30 0.93
C ASP A 202 8.72 0.70 -0.03
N GLY A 203 8.51 -0.62 0.04
CA GLY A 203 7.54 -1.34 -0.79
C GLY A 203 6.09 -0.90 -0.57
N PRO A 204 5.55 -0.97 0.66
CA PRO A 204 4.13 -0.74 0.90
C PRO A 204 3.67 0.65 0.50
N ALA A 205 2.41 0.73 0.06
CA ALA A 205 1.71 2.00 0.01
C ALA A 205 1.36 2.46 1.44
N SER A 206 1.04 3.74 1.61
CA SER A 206 0.64 4.26 2.92
C SER A 206 -0.66 5.05 2.86
N LEU A 207 -1.50 4.84 3.86
CA LEU A 207 -2.64 5.71 4.18
C LEU A 207 -2.40 6.36 5.54
N THR A 208 -2.20 7.67 5.56
CA THR A 208 -1.98 8.45 6.79
C THR A 208 -3.24 9.23 7.14
N ILE A 209 -3.75 8.98 8.35
CA ILE A 209 -4.81 9.77 8.96
C ILE A 209 -4.17 10.84 9.83
N THR A 210 -4.45 12.12 9.56
CA THR A 210 -3.94 13.26 10.33
C THR A 210 -4.99 13.79 11.29
N ARG A 211 -4.58 14.13 12.52
CA ARG A 211 -5.48 14.68 13.53
C ARG A 211 -6.01 16.05 13.13
N ASP A 212 -7.30 16.27 13.27
CA ASP A 212 -7.91 17.59 13.17
C ASP A 212 -7.73 18.32 14.50
N LEU A 213 -6.63 19.06 14.63
CA LEU A 213 -6.31 19.79 15.87
C LEU A 213 -7.34 20.87 16.25
N THR A 214 -8.24 21.24 15.33
CA THR A 214 -9.31 22.21 15.62
C THR A 214 -10.47 21.53 16.33
N LYS A 215 -10.84 20.30 15.92
CA LYS A 215 -11.99 19.55 16.47
C LYS A 215 -11.60 18.54 17.55
N ASN A 216 -10.38 18.03 17.47
CA ASN A 216 -9.83 17.00 18.34
C ASN A 216 -8.41 17.44 18.76
N PRO A 217 -8.27 18.46 19.63
CA PRO A 217 -6.97 18.94 20.07
C PRO A 217 -6.20 17.84 20.81
N LEU A 218 -4.86 17.90 20.74
CA LEU A 218 -4.01 17.03 21.53
C LEU A 218 -4.23 17.29 23.04
N PRO A 219 -4.24 16.25 23.88
CA PRO A 219 -4.17 16.43 25.32
C PRO A 219 -2.94 17.25 25.72
N GLY A 220 -3.07 18.11 26.74
CA GLY A 220 -1.99 19.02 27.14
C GLY A 220 -0.68 18.33 27.54
N SER A 221 -0.74 17.06 27.97
CA SER A 221 0.42 16.23 28.29
C SER A 221 1.21 15.74 27.07
N CYS A 222 0.66 15.86 25.85
CA CYS A 222 1.21 15.24 24.65
C CYS A 222 2.25 16.09 23.92
N GLY A 223 2.47 17.35 24.33
CA GLY A 223 3.37 18.26 23.63
C GLY A 223 3.00 18.41 22.15
N SER A 224 3.91 18.07 21.24
CA SER A 224 3.67 18.12 19.78
C SER A 224 2.92 16.89 19.23
N GLY A 225 2.66 15.89 20.06
CA GLY A 225 2.08 14.61 19.66
C GLY A 225 3.09 13.67 18.98
N VAL A 226 2.65 12.45 18.73
CA VAL A 226 3.48 11.35 18.21
C VAL A 226 2.88 10.78 16.93
N ASP A 227 3.75 10.32 16.03
CA ASP A 227 3.33 9.57 14.84
C ASP A 227 3.17 8.10 15.23
N VAL A 228 2.05 7.50 14.83
CA VAL A 228 1.77 6.08 15.02
C VAL A 228 1.88 5.38 13.67
N GLU A 229 2.60 4.27 13.64
CA GLU A 229 2.74 3.43 12.46
C GLU A 229 2.12 2.07 12.71
N VAL A 230 1.32 1.58 11.76
CA VAL A 230 0.59 0.31 11.84
C VAL A 230 0.95 -0.54 10.64
N ARG A 231 1.56 -1.70 10.90
CA ARG A 231 2.02 -2.66 9.88
C ARG A 231 1.22 -3.96 10.00
N PRO A 232 0.89 -4.63 8.89
CA PRO A 232 0.22 -5.92 8.96
C PRO A 232 1.17 -6.96 9.55
N SER A 233 0.61 -7.98 10.19
CA SER A 233 1.40 -9.12 10.66
C SER A 233 1.72 -10.08 9.51
N ALA A 234 2.70 -10.96 9.71
CA ALA A 234 2.96 -12.07 8.80
C ALA A 234 1.72 -12.98 8.65
N ALA A 235 1.01 -13.23 9.74
CA ALA A 235 -0.19 -14.07 9.74
C ALA A 235 -1.34 -13.43 8.95
N GLN A 236 -1.52 -12.11 9.08
CA GLN A 236 -2.49 -11.37 8.30
C GLN A 236 -2.16 -11.44 6.81
N ILE A 237 -0.91 -11.16 6.42
CA ILE A 237 -0.49 -11.22 5.02
C ILE A 237 -0.70 -12.62 4.43
N MET A 238 -0.33 -13.68 5.15
CA MET A 238 -0.56 -15.06 4.69
C MET A 238 -2.04 -15.40 4.52
N ARG A 239 -2.91 -14.85 5.37
CA ARG A 239 -4.35 -15.10 5.36
C ARG A 239 -5.06 -14.33 4.24
N ASP A 240 -4.71 -13.06 4.07
CA ASP A 240 -5.51 -12.11 3.30
C ASP A 240 -4.90 -11.75 1.93
N MET A 241 -3.59 -11.90 1.73
CA MET A 241 -2.97 -11.63 0.43
C MET A 241 -3.45 -12.57 -0.70
N PRO A 242 -3.74 -13.87 -0.46
CA PRO A 242 -4.31 -14.73 -1.50
C PRO A 242 -5.62 -14.18 -2.08
N ILE A 243 -5.81 -14.32 -3.38
CA ILE A 243 -7.07 -14.07 -4.07
C ILE A 243 -7.91 -15.35 -4.05
N LYS A 244 -9.15 -15.20 -3.59
CA LYS A 244 -10.16 -16.26 -3.64
C LYS A 244 -11.30 -15.82 -4.54
N PHE A 245 -11.65 -16.65 -5.52
CA PHE A 245 -12.77 -16.45 -6.41
C PHE A 245 -13.74 -17.61 -6.28
N ASN A 246 -15.02 -17.33 -6.00
CA ASN A 246 -16.04 -18.35 -5.74
C ASN A 246 -15.62 -19.39 -4.67
N GLY A 247 -14.94 -18.93 -3.62
CA GLY A 247 -14.48 -19.78 -2.52
C GLY A 247 -13.21 -20.60 -2.79
N GLN A 248 -12.66 -20.57 -4.01
CA GLN A 248 -11.40 -21.23 -4.35
C GLN A 248 -10.27 -20.20 -4.42
N GLN A 249 -9.11 -20.54 -3.87
CA GLN A 249 -7.92 -19.73 -4.04
C GLN A 249 -7.46 -19.85 -5.50
N VAL A 250 -7.31 -18.70 -6.17
CA VAL A 250 -6.89 -18.62 -7.59
C VAL A 250 -5.52 -17.96 -7.73
N TRP A 251 -5.05 -17.24 -6.72
CA TRP A 251 -3.68 -16.76 -6.67
C TRP A 251 -3.21 -16.60 -5.22
N PRO A 252 -1.98 -17.00 -4.90
CA PRO A 252 -1.19 -17.96 -5.66
C PRO A 252 -1.94 -19.31 -5.74
N GLU A 253 -1.74 -20.10 -6.80
CA GLU A 253 -2.33 -21.45 -6.94
C GLU A 253 -1.74 -22.47 -5.96
#